data_AF-A0A7S7UR05-F1
#
_entry.id   AF-A0A7S7UR05-F1
#
_cell.length_a   1.000
_cell.length_b   1.000
_cell.length_c   1.000
_cell.angle_alpha   90.00
_cell.angle_beta   90.00
_cell.angle_gamma   90.00
#
_symmetry.space_group_name_H-M   'P 1'
#
loop_
_entity.id
_entity.type
_entity.pdbx_description
1 polymer ?
#
loop_
_entity_poly.entity_id
_entity_poly.type
_entity_poly.pdbx_seq_one_letter_code
_entity_poly.pdbx_strand_id
1 'polypeptide(L)' 'MSDSDNSDPGPSPRPREWLPIQIAPDDCDLELGRPHKSGILPLTFPCRRKGGVWFNVWANEAVLISPSHWRVWRSRI' A
#
# COMPACT_ATOMS: atom_id res chain seq x y z
N MET A 1 4.74 44.40 -2.49
CA MET A 1 6.10 43.84 -2.43
C MET A 1 6.25 43.35 -1.00
N SER A 2 6.11 42.08 -0.67
CA SER A 2 6.39 40.88 -1.45
C SER A 2 5.53 39.71 -0.98
N ASP A 3 5.18 38.88 -1.96
CA ASP A 3 4.45 37.62 -1.86
C ASP A 3 5.17 36.52 -1.08
N SER A 4 4.40 35.47 -0.79
CA SER A 4 4.83 34.08 -0.58
C SER A 4 5.26 33.68 0.83
N ASP A 5 4.27 33.48 1.71
CA ASP A 5 4.37 32.37 2.66
C ASP A 5 3.72 31.15 1.98
N ASN A 6 4.58 30.23 1.53
CA ASN A 6 4.19 29.00 0.87
C ASN A 6 3.30 28.19 1.82
N SER A 7 2.04 28.03 1.45
CA SER A 7 1.20 26.94 1.94
C SER A 7 1.90 25.62 1.62
N ASP A 8 2.70 25.12 2.55
CA ASP A 8 3.26 23.78 2.51
C ASP A 8 2.05 22.82 2.50
N PRO A 9 1.76 22.10 1.40
CA PRO A 9 0.73 21.08 1.44
C PRO A 9 1.31 19.98 2.32
N GLY A 10 0.86 19.93 3.59
CA GLY A 10 1.32 18.97 4.59
C GLY A 10 1.50 17.57 3.99
N PRO A 11 2.47 16.79 4.51
CA PRO A 11 3.16 15.74 3.78
C PRO A 11 2.16 14.87 3.01
N SER A 12 2.02 15.15 1.71
CA SER A 12 1.33 14.23 0.83
C SER A 12 2.13 12.92 0.90
N PRO A 13 1.51 11.81 1.35
CA PRO A 13 2.25 10.57 1.54
C PRO A 13 2.89 10.25 0.20
N ARG A 14 4.23 10.24 0.19
CA ARG A 14 4.96 10.09 -1.07
C ARG A 14 4.49 8.75 -1.64
N PRO A 15 4.23 8.63 -2.95
CA PRO A 15 3.52 7.46 -3.47
C PRO A 15 4.35 6.14 -3.45
N ARG A 16 5.47 6.12 -2.70
CA ARG A 16 6.32 4.97 -2.35
C ARG A 16 6.22 4.57 -0.87
N GLU A 17 5.47 5.32 -0.06
CA GLU A 17 5.36 5.16 1.38
C GLU A 17 4.39 4.02 1.74
N TRP A 18 4.77 3.27 2.76
CA TRP A 18 3.95 2.20 3.31
C TRP A 18 2.87 2.80 4.22
N LEU A 19 1.61 2.55 3.90
CA LEU A 19 0.46 3.00 4.67
C LEU A 19 -0.04 1.88 5.60
N PRO A 20 -0.66 2.20 6.74
CA PRO A 20 -1.21 1.20 7.65
C PRO A 20 -2.28 0.33 6.99
N ILE A 21 -2.25 -0.99 7.21
CA ILE A 21 -3.21 -1.93 6.60
C ILE A 21 -4.68 -1.62 6.91
N GLN A 22 -4.97 -0.98 8.04
CA GLN A 22 -6.32 -0.66 8.49
C GLN A 22 -7.05 0.29 7.52
N ILE A 23 -6.30 1.16 6.84
CA ILE A 23 -6.84 2.11 5.86
C ILE A 23 -6.71 1.61 4.41
N ALA A 24 -6.35 0.33 4.22
CA ALA A 24 -6.25 -0.21 2.87
C ALA A 24 -7.60 -0.14 2.15
N PRO A 25 -7.63 0.33 0.90
CA PRO A 25 -8.86 0.32 0.11
C PRO A 25 -9.25 -1.09 -0.29
N ASP A 26 -10.55 -1.34 -0.40
CA ASP A 26 -11.07 -2.53 -1.07
C ASP A 26 -10.98 -2.38 -2.59
N ASP A 27 -11.01 -3.52 -3.28
CA ASP A 27 -11.06 -3.65 -4.74
C ASP A 27 -9.91 -3.01 -5.54
N CYS A 28 -8.84 -2.58 -4.86
CA CYS A 28 -7.62 -2.05 -5.47
C CYS A 28 -6.47 -3.07 -5.46
N ASP A 29 -5.61 -3.02 -6.48
CA ASP A 29 -4.38 -3.83 -6.50
C ASP A 29 -3.31 -3.18 -5.63
N LEU A 30 -2.96 -3.85 -4.54
CA LEU A 30 -2.05 -3.35 -3.53
C LEU A 30 -0.81 -4.24 -3.44
N GLU A 31 0.33 -3.61 -3.23
CA GLU A 31 1.51 -4.29 -2.72
C GLU A 31 1.39 -4.31 -1.20
N LEU A 32 1.43 -5.51 -0.61
CA LEU A 32 1.31 -5.67 0.83
C LEU A 32 2.67 -5.84 1.48
N GLY A 33 2.78 -5.43 2.74
CA GLY A 33 4.02 -5.41 3.48
C GLY A 33 3.89 -6.06 4.86
N ARG A 34 4.85 -6.90 5.22
CA ARG A 34 4.97 -7.48 6.57
C ARG A 34 6.13 -6.86 7.34
N PRO A 35 6.02 -6.73 8.67
CA PRO A 35 7.14 -6.26 9.48
C PRO A 35 8.28 -7.27 9.41
N HIS A 36 9.50 -6.75 9.34
CA HIS A 36 10.73 -7.52 9.36
C HIS A 36 11.81 -6.75 10.14
N LYS A 37 12.90 -7.43 10.49
CA LYS A 37 14.00 -6.85 11.28
C LYS A 37 14.61 -5.59 10.63
N SER A 38 14.59 -5.51 9.31
CA SER A 38 15.14 -4.40 8.53
C SER A 38 14.09 -3.41 7.99
N GLY A 39 12.83 -3.51 8.41
CA GLY A 39 11.72 -2.66 7.93
C GLY A 39 10.56 -3.47 7.37
N ILE A 40 9.86 -2.94 6.37
CA ILE A 40 8.72 -3.61 5.74
C ILE A 40 9.18 -4.42 4.53
N LEU A 41 8.96 -5.74 4.57
CA LEU A 41 9.20 -6.61 3.43
C LEU A 41 7.95 -6.68 2.54
N PRO A 42 8.04 -6.30 1.26
CA PRO A 42 6.92 -6.42 0.33
C PRO A 42 6.63 -7.89 -0.02
N LEU A 43 5.36 -8.17 -0.28
CA LEU A 43 4.95 -9.36 -1.01
C LEU A 43 5.29 -9.18 -2.48
N THR A 44 5.70 -10.28 -3.14
CA THR A 44 6.17 -10.25 -4.53
C THR A 44 5.04 -10.31 -5.56
N PHE A 45 3.78 -10.21 -5.12
CA PHE A 45 2.59 -10.29 -5.96
C PHE A 45 1.52 -9.28 -5.51
N PRO A 46 0.71 -8.74 -6.44
CA PRO A 46 -0.40 -7.86 -6.12
C PRO A 46 -1.49 -8.60 -5.35
N CYS A 47 -2.01 -7.94 -4.33
CA CYS A 47 -3.12 -8.42 -3.53
C CYS A 47 -4.28 -7.44 -3.57
N ARG A 48 -5.50 -7.96 -3.55
CA ARG A 48 -6.73 -7.16 -3.52
C ARG A 48 -7.58 -7.57 -2.32
N ARG A 49 -8.10 -6.59 -1.59
CA ARG A 49 -9.04 -6.83 -0.49
C ARG A 49 -10.47 -6.85 -1.03
N LYS A 50 -11.23 -7.89 -0.70
CA LYS A 50 -12.67 -8.00 -1.01
C LYS A 50 -13.40 -8.57 0.20
N GLY A 51 -14.31 -7.80 0.79
CA GLY A 51 -15.08 -8.24 1.95
C GLY A 51 -14.21 -8.69 3.14
N GLY A 52 -13.05 -8.06 3.34
CA GLY A 52 -12.09 -8.41 4.39
C GLY A 52 -11.15 -9.58 4.08
N VAL A 53 -11.32 -10.25 2.94
CA VAL A 53 -10.42 -11.33 2.48
C VAL A 53 -9.40 -10.78 1.49
N TRP A 54 -8.15 -11.21 1.61
CA TRP A 54 -7.10 -10.89 0.66
C TRP A 54 -7.04 -11.93 -0.45
N PHE A 55 -6.91 -11.47 -1.69
CA PHE A 55 -6.76 -12.31 -2.87
C PHE A 55 -5.45 -12.00 -3.58
N ASN A 56 -4.71 -13.04 -4.00
CA ASN A 56 -3.64 -12.89 -4.97
C ASN A 56 -4.26 -12.57 -6.33
N VAL A 57 -3.97 -11.40 -6.89
CA VAL A 57 -4.58 -10.92 -8.13
C VAL A 57 -4.13 -11.75 -9.34
N TRP A 58 -2.89 -12.25 -9.34
CA TRP A 58 -2.38 -13.04 -10.46
C TRP A 58 -3.01 -14.43 -10.53
N ALA A 59 -3.21 -15.09 -9.39
CA ALA A 59 -3.83 -16.41 -9.32
C ALA A 59 -5.36 -16.35 -9.21
N ASN A 60 -5.91 -15.19 -8.86
CA ASN A 60 -7.32 -15.00 -8.49
C ASN A 60 -7.76 -15.94 -7.34
N GLU A 61 -6.88 -16.15 -6.35
CA GLU A 61 -7.09 -17.06 -5.22
C GLU A 61 -7.04 -16.31 -3.89
N ALA A 62 -7.84 -16.75 -2.92
CA ALA A 62 -7.79 -16.23 -1.55
C ALA A 62 -6.46 -16.61 -0.88
N VAL A 63 -5.84 -15.65 -0.20
CA VAL A 63 -4.57 -15.84 0.51
C VAL A 63 -4.74 -15.57 2.00
N LEU A 64 -4.29 -16.51 2.82
CA LEU A 64 -4.25 -16.32 4.27
C LEU A 64 -2.97 -15.60 4.65
N ILE A 65 -3.05 -14.28 4.76
CA ILE A 65 -1.94 -13.41 5.11
C ILE A 65 -2.36 -12.39 6.18
N SER A 66 -1.41 -11.96 6.99
CA SER A 66 -1.58 -10.89 7.97
C SER A 66 -0.61 -9.74 7.67
N PRO A 67 -0.87 -8.96 6.61
CA PRO A 67 -0.07 -7.78 6.29
C PRO A 67 -0.22 -6.70 7.35
N SER A 68 0.82 -5.90 7.51
CA SER A 68 0.84 -4.74 8.43
C SER A 68 0.70 -3.41 7.71
N HIS A 69 1.19 -3.37 6.47
CA HIS A 69 1.22 -2.18 5.64
C HIS A 69 0.81 -2.51 4.21
N TRP A 70 0.46 -1.48 3.46
CA TRP A 70 0.16 -1.56 2.04
C TRP A 70 0.71 -0.34 1.30
N ARG A 71 0.81 -0.46 -0.01
CA ARG A 71 0.96 0.68 -0.94
C ARG A 71 0.32 0.29 -2.27
N VAL A 72 0.13 1.26 -3.15
CA VAL A 72 -0.39 0.98 -4.50
C VAL A 72 0.55 0.03 -5.23
N TRP A 73 0.01 -1.05 -5.80
CA TRP A 73 0.81 -1.93 -6.64
C TRP A 73 1.22 -1.16 -7.89
N ARG A 74 2.52 -0.95 -8.06
CA ARG A 74 3.08 -0.37 -9.28
C ARG A 74 3.56 -1.53 -10.14
N SER A 75 2.86 -1.78 -11.25
CA SER A 75 3.45 -2.57 -12.32
C SER A 75 4.77 -1.90 -12.67
N ARG A 76 5.88 -2.63 -12.48
CA ARG A 76 7.16 -2.21 -13.05
C ARG A 76 7.00 -2.37 -14.55
N ILE A 77 6.67 -1.27 -15.22
CA ILE A 77 6.82 -1.13 -16.67
C ILE A 77 8.31 -1.11 -16.98
#